data_AF-D2R9H2-F1
#
_entry.id   AF-D2R9H2-F1
#
_cell.length_a   1.000
_cell.length_b   1.000
_cell.length_c   1.000
_cell.angle_alpha   90.00
_cell.angle_beta   90.00
_cell.angle_gamma   90.00
#
_symmetry.space_group_name_H-M   'P 1'
#
loop_
_entity.id
_entity.type
_entity.pdbx_description
1 polymer ?
#
loop_
_entity_poly.entity_id
_entity_poly.type
_entity_poly.pdbx_seq_one_letter_code
_entity_poly.pdbx_strand_id
1 'polypeptide(L)'
;MLKATTTTRARVWGTENAWSLSPVQTADEPNQLCDIELEIQGDDQNGYHLVMSPRGFFPADTWHQTKQDALDTARELLGVLPEVWSKPIRRGLDK
;
A
#
# COMPACT_ATOMS: atom_id res chain seq x y z
N MET A 1 -16.27 -8.61 -1.00
CA MET A 1 -15.11 -7.72 -1.07
C MET A 1 -14.25 -7.90 0.17
N LEU A 2 -13.01 -8.33 0.00
CA LEU A 2 -12.00 -8.40 1.05
C LEU A 2 -11.42 -7.00 1.27
N LYS A 3 -11.27 -6.61 2.54
CA LYS A 3 -10.45 -5.47 2.94
C LYS A 3 -9.50 -5.91 4.06
N ALA A 4 -8.20 -5.75 3.83
CA ALA A 4 -7.16 -5.89 4.85
C ALA A 4 -6.35 -4.60 4.90
N THR A 5 -5.92 -4.19 6.08
CA THR A 5 -5.25 -2.90 6.31
C THR A 5 -4.06 -3.06 7.24
N THR A 6 -3.06 -2.22 7.08
CA THR A 6 -1.97 -2.07 8.03
C THR A 6 -1.33 -0.68 7.87
N THR A 7 -0.36 -0.38 8.73
CA THR A 7 0.40 0.87 8.67
C THR A 7 1.88 0.56 8.76
N THR A 8 2.67 1.33 8.02
CA THR A 8 4.13 1.25 8.07
C THR A 8 4.71 2.66 8.00
N ARG A 9 6.02 2.77 8.18
CA ARG A 9 6.74 4.04 8.08
C ARG A 9 7.87 3.90 7.09
N ALA A 10 7.87 4.74 6.07
CA ALA A 10 8.92 4.74 5.05
C ALA A 10 9.29 6.16 4.65
N ARG A 11 10.47 6.28 4.04
CA ARG A 11 10.90 7.53 3.41
C ARG A 11 10.24 7.59 2.04
N VAL A 12 9.66 8.75 1.75
CA VAL A 12 8.99 9.04 0.48
C VAL A 12 9.71 10.22 -0.15
N TRP A 13 10.04 10.09 -1.43
CA TRP A 13 10.68 11.13 -2.25
C TRP A 13 9.65 11.73 -3.20
N GLY A 14 9.78 13.03 -3.49
CA GLY A 14 8.95 13.74 -4.45
C GLY A 14 8.04 14.79 -3.81
N THR A 15 6.87 15.00 -4.43
CA THR A 15 5.89 16.04 -4.07
C THR A 15 4.54 15.40 -3.77
N GLU A 16 3.61 16.17 -3.21
CA GLU A 16 2.26 15.70 -2.85
C GLU A 16 1.57 14.93 -3.98
N ASN A 17 1.78 15.33 -5.24
CA ASN A 17 1.11 14.77 -6.43
C ASN A 17 1.95 13.73 -7.19
N ALA A 18 3.22 13.53 -6.84
CA ALA A 18 4.11 12.61 -7.53
C ALA A 18 5.21 12.16 -6.57
N TRP A 19 5.15 10.90 -6.15
CA TRP A 19 6.04 10.36 -5.13
C TRP A 19 6.60 8.99 -5.48
N SER A 20 7.69 8.62 -4.81
CA SER A 20 8.41 7.36 -5.00
C SER A 20 8.95 6.82 -3.67
N LEU A 21 9.14 5.50 -3.61
CA LEU A 21 9.86 4.80 -2.53
C LEU A 21 11.32 4.55 -2.88
N SER A 22 11.75 4.92 -4.09
CA SER A 22 13.11 4.65 -4.56
C SER A 22 14.08 5.75 -4.11
N PRO A 23 15.20 5.39 -3.47
CA PRO A 23 16.27 6.35 -3.15
C PRO A 23 17.07 6.79 -4.39
N VAL A 24 16.74 6.29 -5.58
CA VAL A 24 17.43 6.62 -6.85
C VAL A 24 17.05 8.00 -7.38
N GLN A 25 15.96 8.58 -6.88
CA GLN A 25 15.70 10.00 -7.03
C GLN A 25 16.73 10.76 -6.19
N THR A 26 17.50 11.62 -6.84
CA THR A 26 18.75 12.22 -6.38
C THR A 26 18.69 12.68 -4.92
N ALA A 27 19.82 12.64 -4.20
CA ALA A 27 19.91 13.06 -2.79
C ALA A 27 19.40 14.49 -2.51
N ASP A 28 19.20 15.28 -3.57
CA ASP A 28 18.69 16.65 -3.56
C ASP A 28 17.16 16.76 -3.71
N GLU A 29 16.45 15.66 -4.00
CA GLU A 29 14.98 15.67 -4.06
C GLU A 29 14.36 15.73 -2.65
N PRO A 30 13.30 16.56 -2.46
CA PRO A 30 12.57 16.60 -1.21
C PRO A 30 12.11 15.20 -0.82
N ASN A 31 12.40 14.83 0.43
CA ASN A 31 11.97 13.57 0.98
C ASN A 31 11.56 13.73 2.43
N GLN A 32 10.60 12.91 2.86
CA GLN A 32 10.13 12.89 4.23
C GLN A 32 9.89 11.47 4.73
N LEU A 33 10.17 11.26 6.01
CA LEU A 33 9.80 10.04 6.71
C LEU A 33 8.36 10.19 7.23
N CYS A 34 7.43 9.45 6.64
CA CYS A 34 6.00 9.56 6.98
C CYS A 34 5.35 8.19 7.18
N ASP A 35 4.20 8.21 7.83
CA ASP A 35 3.35 7.02 7.97
C ASP A 35 2.64 6.77 6.64
N ILE A 36 2.57 5.50 6.25
CA ILE A 36 1.89 5.02 5.05
C ILE A 36 0.80 4.05 5.48
N GLU A 37 -0.44 4.41 5.20
CA GLU A 37 -1.57 3.50 5.34
C GLU A 37 -1.62 2.59 4.12
N LEU A 38 -1.72 1.28 4.37
CA LEU A 38 -1.81 0.26 3.33
C LEU A 38 -3.16 -0.42 3.38
N GLU A 39 -3.77 -0.60 2.22
CA GLU A 39 -5.00 -1.38 2.08
C GLU A 39 -4.88 -2.37 0.93
N ILE A 40 -5.29 -3.62 1.16
CA ILE A 40 -5.56 -4.58 0.10
C ILE A 40 -7.07 -4.69 -0.04
N GLN A 41 -7.57 -4.35 -1.23
CA GLN A 41 -8.99 -4.37 -1.57
C GLN A 41 -9.21 -5.26 -2.79
N GLY A 42 -10.22 -6.13 -2.77
CA GLY A 42 -10.55 -6.92 -3.96
C GLY A 42 -11.17 -8.27 -3.66
N ASP A 43 -11.14 -9.15 -4.66
CA ASP A 43 -11.58 -10.53 -4.59
C ASP A 43 -10.94 -11.40 -5.69
N ASP A 44 -11.13 -12.71 -5.58
CA ASP A 44 -10.54 -13.67 -6.52
C ASP A 44 -11.15 -13.60 -7.93
N GLN A 45 -12.24 -12.83 -8.15
CA GLN A 45 -12.85 -12.67 -9.46
C GLN A 45 -12.26 -11.49 -10.24
N ASN A 46 -11.96 -10.38 -9.55
CA ASN A 46 -11.53 -9.13 -10.17
C ASN A 46 -10.06 -8.76 -9.86
N GLY A 47 -9.40 -9.56 -9.04
CA GLY A 47 -8.06 -9.27 -8.54
C GLY A 47 -8.08 -8.34 -7.32
N TYR A 48 -6.89 -7.89 -6.94
CA TYR A 48 -6.63 -7.17 -5.71
C TYR A 48 -5.84 -5.90 -5.99
N HIS A 49 -6.28 -4.78 -5.44
CA HIS A 49 -5.52 -3.53 -5.42
C HIS A 49 -4.78 -3.40 -4.10
N LEU A 50 -3.47 -3.14 -4.16
CA LEU A 50 -2.69 -2.62 -3.04
C LEU A 50 -2.70 -1.10 -3.13
N VAL A 51 -3.44 -0.46 -2.23
CA VAL A 51 -3.50 1.00 -2.09
C VAL A 51 -2.49 1.44 -1.04
N MET A 52 -1.68 2.43 -1.39
CA MET A 52 -0.66 3.05 -0.55
C MET A 52 -1.01 4.52 -0.38
N SER A 53 -1.22 4.95 0.87
CA SER A 53 -1.61 6.31 1.22
C SER A 53 -0.58 6.93 2.17
N PRO A 54 0.54 7.49 1.66
CA PRO A 54 1.49 8.20 2.50
C PRO A 54 0.89 9.49 3.03
N ARG A 55 1.10 9.79 4.32
CA ARG A 55 0.56 11.00 4.93
C ARG A 55 1.14 12.25 4.26
N GLY A 56 0.25 13.09 3.73
CA GLY A 56 0.62 14.32 3.03
C GLY A 56 0.91 14.13 1.53
N PHE A 57 0.60 12.96 0.97
CA PHE A 57 0.71 12.66 -0.45
C PHE A 57 -0.58 12.06 -0.99
N PHE A 58 -0.78 12.13 -2.31
CA PHE A 58 -1.88 11.44 -2.97
C PHE A 58 -1.68 9.92 -2.89
N PRO A 59 -2.75 9.14 -2.63
CA PRO A 59 -2.67 7.70 -2.68
C PRO A 59 -2.29 7.19 -4.08
N ALA A 60 -1.55 6.09 -4.12
CA ALA A 60 -1.29 5.34 -5.35
C ALA A 60 -1.67 3.88 -5.14
N ASP A 61 -2.08 3.20 -6.20
CA ASP A 61 -2.42 1.79 -6.16
C ASP A 61 -1.71 0.97 -7.24
N THR A 62 -1.60 -0.32 -6.97
CA THR A 62 -1.12 -1.32 -7.93
C THR A 62 -2.09 -2.48 -7.96
N TRP A 63 -2.43 -2.96 -9.15
CA TRP A 63 -3.30 -4.12 -9.34
C TRP A 63 -2.51 -5.42 -9.38
N HIS A 64 -3.07 -6.45 -8.76
CA HIS A 64 -2.48 -7.78 -8.60
C HIS A 64 -3.52 -8.86 -8.86
N GLN A 65 -3.10 -9.97 -9.47
CA GLN A 65 -4.00 -11.09 -9.76
C GLN A 65 -4.45 -11.82 -8.48
N THR A 66 -3.55 -11.97 -7.50
CA THR A 66 -3.84 -12.65 -6.24
C THR A 66 -3.57 -11.75 -5.03
N LYS A 67 -4.23 -12.08 -3.91
CA LYS A 67 -3.95 -11.42 -2.62
C LYS A 67 -2.49 -11.63 -2.21
N GLN A 68 -1.92 -12.79 -2.51
CA GLN A 68 -0.55 -13.13 -2.14
C GLN A 68 0.44 -12.22 -2.88
N ASP A 69 0.22 -11.97 -4.17
CA ASP A 69 1.07 -11.05 -4.95
C ASP A 69 1.04 -9.62 -4.38
N ALA A 70 -0.14 -9.15 -3.94
CA ALA A 70 -0.28 -7.85 -3.28
C ALA A 70 0.48 -7.80 -1.94
N LEU A 71 0.46 -8.88 -1.16
CA LEU A 71 1.22 -8.99 0.09
C LEU A 71 2.73 -9.05 -0.16
N ASP A 72 3.17 -9.81 -1.16
CA ASP A 72 4.57 -9.91 -1.54
C ASP A 72 5.11 -8.56 -2.05
N THR A 73 4.31 -7.84 -2.85
CA THR A 73 4.65 -6.47 -3.29
C THR A 73 4.80 -5.51 -2.11
N ALA A 74 3.89 -5.55 -1.13
CA ALA A 74 4.01 -4.72 0.07
C ALA A 74 5.24 -5.08 0.93
N ARG A 75 5.61 -6.36 0.99
CA ARG A 75 6.84 -6.81 1.64
C ARG A 75 8.09 -6.31 0.91
N GLU A 76 8.12 -6.40 -0.41
CA GLU A 76 9.27 -5.99 -1.23
C GLU A 76 9.48 -4.48 -1.20
N LEU A 77 8.41 -3.69 -1.31
CA LEU A 77 8.49 -2.23 -1.37
C LEU A 77 8.69 -1.59 0.01
N LEU A 78 8.05 -2.13 1.05
CA LEU A 78 7.89 -1.46 2.35
C LEU A 78 8.28 -2.34 3.54
N GLY A 79 8.76 -3.56 3.32
CA GLY A 79 9.17 -4.49 4.38
C GLY A 79 8.01 -4.99 5.24
N VAL A 80 6.75 -4.82 4.78
CA VAL A 80 5.57 -5.16 5.57
C VAL A 80 5.28 -6.65 5.47
N LEU A 81 5.32 -7.33 6.61
CA LEU A 81 5.10 -8.77 6.66
C LEU A 81 3.60 -9.14 6.61
N PRO A 82 3.20 -10.28 6.02
CA PRO A 82 1.81 -10.70 5.94
C PRO A 82 1.07 -10.78 7.29
N GLU A 83 1.80 -11.04 8.38
CA GLU A 83 1.22 -11.27 9.71
C GLU A 83 0.76 -9.98 10.41
N VAL A 84 1.24 -8.81 9.97
CA VAL A 84 0.87 -7.52 10.56
C VAL A 84 -0.38 -6.90 9.92
N TRP A 85 -0.97 -7.58 8.94
CA TRP A 85 -2.19 -7.14 8.30
C TRP A 85 -3.40 -7.47 9.15
N SER A 86 -4.38 -6.56 9.18
CA SER A 86 -5.65 -6.81 9.83
C SER A 86 -6.34 -8.02 9.17
N LYS A 87 -7.08 -8.79 10.00
CA LYS A 87 -7.87 -9.91 9.49
C LYS A 87 -8.84 -9.40 8.42
N PRO A 88 -9.03 -10.13 7.31
CA PRO A 88 -9.96 -9.74 6.25
C PRO A 88 -11.34 -9.41 6.81
N ILE A 89 -11.75 -8.16 6.71
CA ILE A 89 -13.15 -7.80 6.99
C ILE A 89 -13.91 -8.10 5.71
N ARG A 90 -14.68 -9.19 5.70
CA ARG A 90 -15.69 -9.41 4.66
C ARG A 90 -16.84 -8.47 4.99
N ARG A 91 -16.98 -7.36 4.26
CA ARG A 91 -18.26 -6.63 4.26
C ARG A 91 -19.30 -7.54 3.59
N GLY A 92 -20.12 -8.18 4.41
CA GLY A 92 -21.34 -8.83 3.95
C GLY A 92 -22.31 -7.77 3.45
N LEU A 93 -23.03 -8.08 2.38
CA LEU A 93 -24.28 -7.42 2.07
C LEU A 93 -25.21 -7.58 3.28
N ASP A 94 -25.34 -6.51 4.08
CA ASP A 94 -26.50 -6.38 4.94
C ASP A 94 -27.69 -6.05 4.03
N LYS A 95 -28.46 -7.10 3.76
CA LYS A 95 -29.85 -7.21 3.28
C LYS A 95 -30.42 -6.13 2.37
#